data_AF-Q9NCQ9-F1
#
_entry.id   AF-Q9NCQ9-F1
#
_cell.length_a   1.000
_cell.length_b   1.000
_cell.length_c   1.000
_cell.angle_alpha   90.00
_cell.angle_beta   90.00
_cell.angle_gamma   90.00
#
_symmetry.space_group_name_H-M   'P 1'
#
loop_
_entity.id
_entity.type
_entity.pdbx_description
1 polymer ?
#
loop_
_entity_poly.entity_id
_entity_poly.type
_entity_poly.pdbx_seq_one_letter_code
_entity_poly.pdbx_strand_id
1 'polypeptide(L)'
;LLIIGFVLMSCLCHEYYAQECTGGSDCSSCTVACTNCQNCPNALTACTDSTNCYKATTCTRSTMCNGAVTCTDSYDCFNAETCTGSTNCYTAKTCTGSTNCYEATACTDSTGCPSSVSVKHIK
;
A
#
# COMPACT_ATOMS: atom_id res chain seq x y z
N LEU A 1 -22.12 -26.50 27.68
CA LEU A 1 -20.73 -26.03 27.87
C LEU A 1 -19.86 -26.21 26.62
N LEU A 2 -19.80 -27.41 26.02
CA LEU A 2 -18.95 -27.68 24.84
C LEU A 2 -19.28 -26.82 23.60
N ILE A 3 -20.56 -26.55 23.33
CA ILE A 3 -20.98 -25.70 22.19
C ILE A 3 -20.58 -24.23 22.42
N ILE A 4 -20.74 -23.74 23.65
CA ILE A 4 -20.35 -22.36 24.03
C ILE A 4 -18.82 -22.21 23.97
N GLY A 5 -18.05 -23.21 24.40
CA GLY A 5 -16.58 -23.21 24.29
C GLY A 5 -16.07 -23.29 22.85
N PHE A 6 -16.73 -24.05 21.97
CA PHE A 6 -16.37 -24.12 20.54
C PHE A 6 -16.66 -22.80 19.80
N VAL A 7 -17.79 -22.15 20.10
CA VAL A 7 -18.15 -20.84 19.54
C VAL A 7 -17.22 -19.73 20.05
N LEU A 8 -16.85 -19.73 21.34
CA LEU A 8 -15.86 -18.80 21.89
C LEU A 8 -14.47 -19.01 21.27
N MET A 9 -14.00 -20.25 21.14
CA MET A 9 -12.69 -20.55 20.53
C MET A 9 -12.63 -20.21 19.03
N SER A 10 -13.73 -20.39 18.29
CA SER A 10 -13.81 -19.99 16.88
C SER A 10 -13.98 -18.48 16.68
N CYS A 11 -14.69 -17.77 17.57
CA CYS A 11 -14.70 -16.31 17.59
C CYS A 11 -13.32 -15.72 17.92
N LEU A 12 -12.63 -16.26 18.93
CA LEU A 12 -11.29 -15.84 19.31
C LEU A 12 -10.26 -16.11 18.19
N CYS A 13 -10.36 -17.23 17.46
CA CYS A 13 -9.51 -17.51 16.30
C CYS A 13 -9.80 -16.60 15.10
N HIS A 14 -11.03 -16.12 14.91
CA HIS A 14 -11.35 -15.18 13.84
C HIS A 14 -10.83 -13.77 14.13
N GLU A 15 -10.90 -13.34 15.38
CA GLU A 15 -10.28 -12.08 15.85
C GLU A 15 -8.74 -12.16 15.86
N TYR A 16 -8.14 -13.35 16.05
CA TYR A 16 -6.69 -13.55 16.06
C TYR A 16 -6.03 -13.46 14.67
N TYR A 17 -6.79 -13.64 13.58
CA TYR A 17 -6.24 -13.71 12.22
C TYR A 17 -6.41 -12.44 11.39
N ALA A 18 -7.16 -11.44 11.87
CA ALA A 18 -7.38 -10.19 11.16
C ALA A 18 -7.14 -8.97 12.05
N GLN A 19 -5.87 -8.71 12.39
CA GLN A 19 -5.52 -7.56 13.21
C GLN A 19 -5.43 -6.31 12.31
N GLU A 20 -6.47 -5.49 12.36
CA GLU A 20 -6.45 -4.10 11.91
C GLU A 20 -6.01 -3.19 13.06
N CYS A 21 -5.16 -2.21 12.77
CA CYS A 21 -4.63 -1.32 13.79
C CYS A 21 -4.74 0.14 13.39
N THR A 22 -4.93 0.99 14.40
CA THR A 22 -4.95 2.44 14.24
C THR A 22 -4.12 3.11 15.32
N GLY A 23 -3.20 3.99 14.93
CA GLY A 23 -2.44 4.80 15.87
C GLY A 23 -1.24 4.08 16.50
N GLY A 24 -0.19 4.85 16.80
CA GLY A 24 0.94 4.38 17.60
C GLY A 24 2.28 4.43 16.86
N SER A 25 3.35 4.12 17.60
CA SER A 25 4.70 4.07 17.06
C SER A 25 5.06 2.71 16.47
N ASP A 26 4.47 1.63 16.99
CA ASP A 26 4.76 0.26 16.55
C ASP A 26 3.50 -0.57 16.39
N CYS A 27 3.22 -0.95 15.15
CA CYS A 27 2.08 -1.74 14.70
C CYS A 27 2.55 -3.06 14.08
N SER A 28 3.66 -3.62 14.59
CA SER A 28 4.21 -4.89 14.12
C SER A 28 3.25 -6.07 14.28
N SER A 29 2.27 -6.01 15.19
CA SER A 29 1.26 -7.06 15.35
C SER A 29 0.16 -7.03 14.29
N CYS A 30 0.11 -5.99 13.45
CA CYS A 30 -0.99 -5.70 12.55
C CYS A 30 -0.75 -6.40 11.22
N THR A 31 -1.62 -7.34 10.87
CA THR A 31 -1.41 -8.24 9.73
C THR A 31 -2.34 -7.95 8.56
N VAL A 32 -3.49 -7.33 8.79
CA VAL A 32 -4.47 -7.03 7.74
C VAL A 32 -4.32 -5.59 7.27
N ALA A 33 -4.63 -4.63 8.14
CA ALA A 33 -4.57 -3.22 7.81
C ALA A 33 -3.87 -2.42 8.91
N CYS A 34 -3.18 -1.36 8.50
CA CYS A 34 -2.49 -0.45 9.42
C CYS A 34 -2.81 0.99 9.05
N THR A 35 -3.32 1.75 10.02
CA THR A 35 -3.74 3.13 9.83
C THR A 35 -3.04 4.04 10.84
N ASN A 36 -2.55 5.20 10.39
CA ASN A 36 -1.97 6.24 11.26
C ASN A 36 -0.87 5.71 12.21
N CYS A 37 0.06 4.90 11.72
CA CYS A 37 1.08 4.28 12.55
C CYS A 37 2.49 4.37 11.97
N GLN A 38 3.49 4.53 12.84
CA GLN A 38 4.87 4.76 12.41
C GLN A 38 5.63 3.49 11.98
N ASN A 39 5.10 2.30 12.27
CA ASN A 39 5.78 1.07 11.87
C ASN A 39 4.77 -0.04 11.60
N CYS A 40 4.48 -0.29 10.32
CA CYS A 40 3.51 -1.28 9.85
C CYS A 40 4.14 -2.40 9.01
N PRO A 41 5.16 -3.12 9.51
CA PRO A 41 5.96 -4.03 8.69
C PRO A 41 5.19 -5.29 8.22
N ASN A 42 4.05 -5.58 8.85
CA ASN A 42 3.31 -6.82 8.65
C ASN A 42 1.92 -6.64 8.04
N ALA A 43 1.48 -5.40 7.77
CA ALA A 43 0.19 -5.18 7.14
C ALA A 43 0.21 -5.72 5.70
N LEU A 44 -0.72 -6.63 5.36
CA LEU A 44 -0.75 -7.30 4.07
C LEU A 44 -1.73 -6.65 3.09
N THR A 45 -2.86 -6.15 3.58
CA THR A 45 -3.94 -5.65 2.71
C THR A 45 -3.78 -4.17 2.45
N ALA A 46 -3.72 -3.36 3.51
CA ALA A 46 -3.75 -1.91 3.38
C ALA A 46 -2.83 -1.22 4.41
N CYS A 47 -2.17 -0.16 3.96
CA CYS A 47 -1.45 0.78 4.80
C CYS A 47 -1.92 2.20 4.48
N THR A 48 -2.43 2.91 5.48
CA THR A 48 -2.99 4.25 5.32
C THR A 48 -2.35 5.20 6.31
N ASP A 49 -1.86 6.35 5.85
CA ASP A 49 -1.23 7.36 6.72
C ASP A 49 -0.12 6.77 7.61
N SER A 50 0.65 5.84 7.07
CA SER A 50 1.56 5.00 7.87
C SER A 50 2.93 4.86 7.23
N THR A 51 3.90 4.38 8.00
CA THR A 51 5.28 4.17 7.54
C THR A 51 5.73 2.72 7.74
N ASN A 52 6.80 2.32 7.03
CA ASN A 52 7.32 0.94 6.98
C ASN A 52 6.31 -0.08 6.44
N CYS A 53 5.54 0.28 5.41
CA CYS A 53 4.45 -0.52 4.85
C CYS A 53 4.93 -1.58 3.84
N TYR A 54 6.01 -2.30 4.15
CA TYR A 54 6.76 -3.10 3.17
C TYR A 54 5.94 -4.17 2.43
N LYS A 55 4.92 -4.72 3.10
CA LYS A 55 4.16 -5.88 2.61
C LYS A 55 2.74 -5.54 2.16
N ALA A 56 2.31 -4.29 2.34
CA ALA A 56 0.92 -3.92 2.08
C ALA A 56 0.63 -3.95 0.60
N THR A 57 -0.46 -4.61 0.19
CA THR A 57 -0.91 -4.67 -1.21
C THR A 57 -1.37 -3.30 -1.71
N THR A 58 -1.99 -2.51 -0.83
CA THR A 58 -2.42 -1.14 -1.12
C THR A 58 -1.78 -0.18 -0.13
N CYS A 59 -1.21 0.91 -0.66
CA CYS A 59 -0.72 2.02 0.13
C CYS A 59 -1.45 3.32 -0.20
N THR A 60 -1.85 4.05 0.84
CA THR A 60 -2.42 5.40 0.72
C THR A 60 -1.70 6.33 1.69
N ARG A 61 -1.14 7.44 1.18
CA ARG A 61 -0.40 8.44 1.99
C ARG A 61 0.66 7.79 2.91
N SER A 62 1.39 6.82 2.38
CA SER A 62 2.27 5.96 3.17
C SER A 62 3.67 5.84 2.56
N THR A 63 4.63 5.33 3.33
CA THR A 63 6.03 5.19 2.88
C THR A 63 6.55 3.75 3.00
N MET A 64 7.63 3.46 2.25
CA MET A 64 8.24 2.13 2.15
C MET A 64 7.26 1.07 1.64
N CYS A 65 6.48 1.43 0.63
CA CYS A 65 5.42 0.62 0.02
C CYS A 65 5.95 -0.39 -1.02
N ASN A 66 7.06 -1.06 -0.69
CA ASN A 66 7.83 -1.85 -1.64
C ASN A 66 6.99 -2.96 -2.29
N GLY A 67 6.13 -3.63 -1.53
CA GLY A 67 5.28 -4.73 -2.00
C GLY A 67 3.90 -4.30 -2.50
N ALA A 68 3.60 -3.01 -2.55
CA ALA A 68 2.29 -2.53 -2.97
C ALA A 68 2.05 -2.77 -4.46
N VAL A 69 0.86 -3.25 -4.79
CA VAL A 69 0.33 -3.32 -6.16
C VAL A 69 -0.29 -1.97 -6.55
N THR A 70 -0.90 -1.28 -5.59
CA THR A 70 -1.50 0.04 -5.79
C THR A 70 -0.95 1.04 -4.79
N CYS A 71 -0.52 2.20 -5.29
CA CYS A 71 -0.08 3.32 -4.49
C CYS A 71 -0.87 4.60 -4.80
N THR A 72 -1.28 5.29 -3.75
CA THR A 72 -1.89 6.63 -3.83
C THR A 72 -1.17 7.56 -2.86
N ASP A 73 -0.64 8.67 -3.36
CA ASP A 73 0.12 9.67 -2.60
C ASP A 73 1.22 9.05 -1.72
N SER A 74 1.88 8.01 -2.21
CA SER A 74 2.79 7.17 -1.43
C SER A 74 4.20 7.13 -2.01
N TYR A 75 5.15 6.66 -1.20
CA TYR A 75 6.58 6.64 -1.54
C TYR A 75 7.13 5.21 -1.54
N ASP A 76 8.17 4.99 -2.34
CA ASP A 76 8.86 3.70 -2.50
C ASP A 76 7.96 2.59 -3.07
N CYS A 77 7.16 2.95 -4.06
CA CYS A 77 6.19 2.08 -4.73
C CYS A 77 6.82 1.20 -5.82
N PHE A 78 7.93 0.54 -5.49
CA PHE A 78 8.83 -0.08 -6.47
C PHE A 78 8.15 -1.13 -7.36
N ASN A 79 7.21 -1.90 -6.79
CA ASN A 79 6.51 -3.00 -7.46
C ASN A 79 5.05 -2.69 -7.80
N ALA A 80 4.62 -1.42 -7.68
CA ALA A 80 3.24 -1.06 -7.98
C ALA A 80 2.92 -1.26 -9.46
N GLU A 81 1.72 -1.74 -9.76
CA GLU A 81 1.16 -1.73 -11.12
C GLU A 81 0.48 -0.40 -11.41
N THR A 82 -0.07 0.24 -10.38
CA THR A 82 -0.77 1.54 -10.49
C THR A 82 -0.24 2.52 -9.45
N CYS A 83 0.14 3.71 -9.93
CA CYS A 83 0.57 4.83 -9.10
C CYS A 83 -0.24 6.09 -9.40
N THR A 84 -0.73 6.72 -8.33
CA THR A 84 -1.35 8.05 -8.36
C THR A 84 -0.65 8.95 -7.34
N GLY A 85 -0.14 10.11 -7.76
CA GLY A 85 0.54 11.06 -6.86
C GLY A 85 1.77 10.48 -6.13
N SER A 86 2.36 9.39 -6.65
CA SER A 86 3.31 8.55 -5.91
C SER A 86 4.71 8.60 -6.50
N THR A 87 5.71 8.15 -5.75
CA THR A 87 7.12 8.15 -6.19
C THR A 87 7.72 6.75 -6.25
N ASN A 88 8.79 6.63 -7.04
CA ASN A 88 9.53 5.37 -7.25
C ASN A 88 8.68 4.25 -7.85
N CYS A 89 7.82 4.60 -8.82
CA CYS A 89 6.87 3.71 -9.47
C CYS A 89 7.48 2.92 -10.63
N TYR A 90 8.58 2.21 -10.37
CA TYR A 90 9.45 1.68 -11.42
C TYR A 90 8.74 0.72 -12.37
N THR A 91 7.87 -0.16 -11.84
CA THR A 91 7.16 -1.19 -12.62
C THR A 91 5.74 -0.79 -13.01
N ALA A 92 5.27 0.40 -12.62
CA ALA A 92 3.87 0.79 -12.80
C ALA A 92 3.50 0.86 -14.27
N LYS A 93 2.39 0.21 -14.64
CA LYS A 93 1.80 0.29 -15.99
C LYS A 93 0.95 1.53 -16.15
N THR A 94 0.34 2.00 -15.06
CA THR A 94 -0.44 3.23 -15.02
C THR A 94 0.16 4.22 -14.03
N CYS A 95 0.50 5.41 -14.51
CA CYS A 95 1.00 6.51 -13.71
C CYS A 95 0.21 7.79 -13.94
N THR A 96 -0.29 8.38 -12.85
CA THR A 96 -0.93 9.70 -12.84
C THR A 96 -0.24 10.58 -11.80
N GLY A 97 0.30 11.73 -12.20
CA GLY A 97 0.97 12.67 -11.27
C GLY A 97 2.14 12.05 -10.48
N SER A 98 2.81 11.04 -11.03
CA SER A 98 3.77 10.19 -10.32
C SER A 98 5.19 10.31 -10.89
N THR A 99 6.20 9.78 -10.20
CA THR A 99 7.61 9.86 -10.64
C THR A 99 8.26 8.48 -10.77
N ASN A 100 9.27 8.43 -11.64
CA ASN A 100 10.07 7.24 -11.95
C ASN A 100 9.24 6.09 -12.57
N CYS A 101 8.34 6.44 -13.49
CA CYS A 101 7.40 5.52 -14.14
C CYS A 101 7.98 4.81 -15.37
N TYR A 102 9.08 4.08 -15.20
CA TYR A 102 9.90 3.59 -16.31
C TYR A 102 9.20 2.58 -17.23
N GLU A 103 8.22 1.84 -16.71
CA GLU A 103 7.49 0.82 -17.46
C GLU A 103 6.04 1.18 -17.82
N ALA A 104 5.66 2.45 -17.64
CA ALA A 104 4.29 2.89 -17.86
C ALA A 104 3.86 2.69 -19.32
N THR A 105 2.64 2.20 -19.51
CA THR A 105 1.93 2.19 -20.79
C THR A 105 0.86 3.28 -20.85
N ALA A 106 0.39 3.74 -19.70
CA ALA A 106 -0.41 4.94 -19.53
C ALA A 106 0.31 5.90 -18.57
N CYS A 107 0.66 7.09 -19.06
CA CYS A 107 1.39 8.08 -18.29
C CYS A 107 0.78 9.47 -18.47
N THR A 108 0.24 10.02 -17.39
CA THR A 108 -0.37 11.35 -17.34
C THR A 108 0.31 12.18 -16.27
N ASP A 109 0.82 13.37 -16.66
CA ASP A 109 1.46 14.32 -15.76
C ASP A 109 2.53 13.72 -14.83
N SER A 110 3.23 12.70 -15.35
CA SER A 110 4.20 11.91 -14.62
C SER A 110 5.59 12.01 -15.25
N THR A 111 6.62 11.67 -14.49
CA THR A 111 8.03 11.70 -14.94
C THR A 111 8.65 10.31 -14.98
N GLY A 112 9.72 10.16 -15.78
CA GLY A 112 10.38 8.88 -16.01
C GLY A 112 9.65 7.96 -16.99
N CYS A 113 8.57 8.42 -17.61
CA CYS A 113 7.81 7.62 -18.57
C CYS A 113 8.55 7.43 -19.90
N PRO A 114 8.32 6.30 -20.60
CA PRO A 114 8.77 6.13 -21.97
C PRO A 114 8.21 7.22 -22.89
N SER A 115 9.03 7.67 -23.84
CA SER A 115 8.68 8.77 -24.76
C SER A 115 7.42 8.51 -25.60
N SER A 116 7.07 7.24 -25.83
CA SER A 116 5.91 6.83 -26.63
C SER A 116 4.57 6.97 -25.92
N VAL A 117 4.53 7.10 -24.59
CA VAL A 117 3.30 7.02 -23.78
C VAL A 117 3.02 8.28 -22.95
N SER A 118 3.93 9.24 -22.99
CA SER A 118 3.88 10.42 -22.14
C SER A 118 2.85 11.43 -22.66
N VAL A 119 1.70 11.52 -22.00
CA VAL A 119 0.73 12.60 -22.23
C VAL A 119 1.00 13.69 -21.19
N LYS A 120 1.65 14.77 -21.63
CA LYS A 120 1.81 15.97 -20.81
C LYS A 120 0.57 16.84 -20.95
N HIS A 121 -0.08 17.23 -19.85
CA HIS A 121 -0.96 18.41 -19.92
C HIS A 121 -0.09 19.63 -20.23
N ILE A 122 -0.23 20.18 -21.43
CA ILE A 122 0.22 21.54 -21.73
C ILE A 122 -0.75 22.45 -20.99
N LYS A 123 -0.27 23.05 -19.90
CA LYS A 123 -1.03 24.04 -19.14
C LYS A 123 -0.84 25.43 -19.73
#